data_AF-A0A7S0ATH3-F1
#
_entry.id   AF-A0A7S0ATH3-F1
#
_cell.length_a   1.000
_cell.length_b   1.000
_cell.length_c   1.000
_cell.angle_alpha   90.00
_cell.angle_beta   90.00
_cell.angle_gamma   90.00
#
_symmetry.space_group_name_H-M   'P 1'
#
loop_
_entity.id
_entity.type
_entity.pdbx_description
1 polymer ?
#
loop_
_entity_poly.entity_id
_entity_poly.type
_entity_poly.pdbx_seq_one_letter_code
_entity_poly.pdbx_strand_id
1 'polypeptide(L)'
;PRWEEPSFKRAQQACMAKGHEVRGSLELAAEEAFLSALYPDDHRVCEPCPEMISKLSQSEARACIERQLFNRLGEMEVSVVHDFEMLGYALTNSARGKAQRLTNEEGEPVPEAERA
;
A
#
# COMPACT_ATOMS: atom_id res chain seq x y z
N PRO A 1 7.32 -5.84 -6.47
CA PRO A 1 6.01 -6.17 -7.07
C PRO A 1 6.19 -6.59 -8.54
N ARG A 2 5.37 -7.48 -9.07
CA ARG A 2 5.35 -7.82 -10.51
C ARG A 2 4.32 -6.94 -11.22
N TRP A 3 4.70 -6.37 -12.37
CA TRP A 3 3.84 -5.51 -13.18
C TRP A 3 3.45 -6.26 -14.46
N GLU A 4 2.19 -6.68 -14.55
CA GLU A 4 1.68 -7.47 -15.65
C GLU A 4 0.74 -6.64 -16.52
N GLU A 5 1.01 -6.56 -17.82
CA GLU A 5 0.21 -5.77 -18.77
C GLU A 5 -1.27 -6.21 -18.80
N PRO A 6 -1.63 -7.52 -18.81
CA PRO A 6 -3.03 -7.94 -18.77
C PRO A 6 -3.75 -7.48 -17.49
N SER A 7 -3.05 -7.47 -16.35
CA SER A 7 -3.60 -7.03 -15.07
C SER A 7 -3.77 -5.51 -15.05
N PHE A 8 -2.83 -4.76 -15.63
CA PHE A 8 -2.98 -3.32 -15.83
C PHE A 8 -4.18 -2.98 -16.72
N LYS A 9 -4.35 -3.66 -17.86
CA LYS A 9 -5.48 -3.44 -18.77
C LYS A 9 -6.83 -3.71 -18.12
N ARG A 10 -6.94 -4.77 -17.30
CA ARG A 10 -8.16 -5.04 -16.52
C ARG A 10 -8.45 -3.95 -15.49
N ALA A 11 -7.43 -3.48 -14.77
CA ALA A 11 -7.59 -2.37 -13.83
C ALA A 11 -8.01 -1.08 -14.55
N GLN A 12 -7.38 -0.76 -15.69
CA GLN A 12 -7.73 0.38 -16.54
C GLN A 12 -9.20 0.33 -16.97
N GLN A 13 -9.69 -0.84 -17.43
CA GLN A 13 -11.08 -1.06 -17.79
C GLN A 13 -12.05 -0.89 -16.62
N ALA A 14 -11.71 -1.42 -15.44
CA ALA A 14 -12.52 -1.27 -14.24
C ALA A 14 -12.65 0.21 -13.82
N CYS A 15 -11.56 0.98 -13.87
CA CYS A 15 -11.59 2.40 -13.59
C CYS A 15 -12.41 3.19 -14.61
N MET A 16 -12.29 2.87 -15.91
CA MET A 16 -13.12 3.50 -16.95
C MET A 16 -14.61 3.23 -16.73
N ALA A 17 -14.98 1.99 -16.36
CA ALA A 17 -16.36 1.62 -16.06
C ALA A 17 -16.92 2.43 -14.88
N LYS A 18 -16.14 2.62 -13.81
CA LYS A 18 -16.51 3.49 -12.67
C LYS A 18 -16.76 4.93 -13.12
N GLY A 19 -15.90 5.49 -13.98
CA GLY A 19 -16.08 6.83 -14.53
C GLY A 19 -17.38 6.99 -15.35
N HIS A 20 -17.82 5.93 -16.03
CA HIS A 20 -19.13 5.93 -16.70
C HIS A 20 -20.31 5.85 -15.72
N GLU A 21 -20.17 5.10 -14.62
CA GLU A 21 -21.19 4.98 -13.58
C GLU A 21 -21.46 6.31 -12.85
N VAL A 22 -20.40 7.06 -12.53
CA VAL A 22 -20.51 8.41 -11.93
C VAL A 22 -21.40 9.33 -12.76
N ARG A 23 -21.26 9.30 -14.09
CA ARG A 23 -22.09 10.09 -15.01
C ARG A 23 -23.54 9.60 -15.12
N GLY A 24 -23.79 8.34 -14.78
CA GLY A 24 -25.12 7.73 -14.80
C GLY A 24 -25.93 7.98 -13.53
N SER A 25 -25.27 8.30 -12.41
CA SER A 25 -25.90 8.57 -11.12
C SER A 25 -26.07 10.07 -10.88
N LEU A 26 -27.30 10.49 -10.59
CA LEU A 26 -27.61 11.90 -10.26
C LEU A 26 -26.88 12.36 -9.00
N GLU A 27 -26.78 11.48 -8.00
CA GLU A 27 -26.14 11.81 -6.71
C GLU A 27 -24.64 12.06 -6.90
N LEU A 28 -23.96 11.15 -7.61
CA LEU A 28 -22.52 11.27 -7.86
C LEU A 28 -22.22 12.46 -8.78
N ALA A 29 -23.06 12.72 -9.78
CA ALA A 29 -22.91 13.89 -10.65
C ALA A 29 -23.12 15.21 -9.88
N ALA A 30 -24.05 15.25 -8.93
CA ALA A 30 -24.27 16.42 -8.08
C ALA A 30 -23.10 16.65 -7.11
N GLU A 31 -22.56 15.58 -6.53
CA GLU A 31 -21.35 15.63 -5.70
C GLU A 31 -20.15 16.15 -6.49
N GLU A 32 -19.91 15.63 -7.70
CA GLU A 32 -18.80 16.04 -8.56
C GLU A 32 -18.93 17.52 -8.97
N ALA A 33 -20.13 17.98 -9.31
CA ALA A 33 -20.39 19.38 -9.63
C ALA A 33 -20.14 20.30 -8.42
N PHE A 34 -20.54 19.85 -7.23
CA PHE A 34 -20.30 20.59 -5.99
C PHE A 34 -18.80 20.68 -5.66
N LEU A 35 -18.07 19.56 -5.73
CA LEU A 35 -16.63 19.52 -5.48
C LEU A 35 -15.86 20.37 -6.50
N SER A 36 -16.24 20.32 -7.78
CA SER A 36 -15.64 21.14 -8.83
C SER A 36 -15.87 22.64 -8.61
N ALA A 37 -17.02 23.02 -8.05
CA ALA A 37 -17.31 24.42 -7.71
C ALA A 37 -16.52 24.89 -6.48
N LEU A 38 -16.32 24.00 -5.50
CA LEU A 38 -15.58 24.31 -4.27
C LEU A 38 -14.07 24.38 -4.50
N TYR A 39 -13.54 23.55 -5.41
CA TYR A 39 -12.12 23.48 -5.74
C TYR A 39 -11.86 23.61 -7.25
N PRO A 40 -12.10 24.79 -7.85
CA PRO A 40 -12.05 24.97 -9.30
C PRO A 40 -10.67 24.69 -9.92
N ASP A 41 -9.59 24.86 -9.15
CA ASP A 41 -8.22 24.67 -9.62
C ASP A 41 -7.60 23.31 -9.20
N ASP A 42 -8.32 22.49 -8.43
CA ASP A 42 -7.80 21.21 -7.93
C ASP A 42 -8.53 20.02 -8.55
N HIS A 43 -8.07 19.58 -9.71
CA HIS A 43 -8.62 18.41 -10.41
C HIS A 43 -8.46 17.08 -9.68
N ARG A 44 -7.76 17.04 -8.54
CA ARG A 44 -7.59 15.81 -7.74
C ARG A 44 -8.84 15.48 -6.93
N VAL A 45 -9.77 16.43 -6.78
CA VAL A 45 -11.02 16.21 -6.02
C VAL A 45 -12.11 15.57 -6.87
N CYS A 46 -11.96 15.55 -8.20
CA CYS A 46 -12.91 14.97 -9.12
C CYS A 46 -12.42 13.61 -9.60
N GLU A 47 -13.36 12.72 -9.91
CA GLU A 47 -13.02 11.43 -10.50
C GLU A 47 -12.44 11.63 -11.92
N PRO A 48 -11.38 10.90 -12.29
CA PRO A 48 -10.77 11.05 -13.60
C PRO A 48 -11.72 10.55 -14.70
N CYS A 49 -11.79 11.28 -15.82
CA CYS A 49 -12.64 10.85 -16.93
C CYS A 49 -12.07 9.61 -17.64
N PRO A 50 -12.94 8.78 -18.28
CA PRO A 50 -12.50 7.59 -19.02
C PRO A 50 -11.44 7.90 -20.08
N GLU A 51 -11.51 9.06 -20.72
CA GLU A 51 -10.56 9.49 -21.74
C GLU A 51 -9.16 9.71 -21.15
N MET A 52 -9.07 10.22 -19.92
CA MET A 52 -7.79 10.36 -19.20
C MET A 52 -7.25 9.00 -18.79
N ILE A 53 -8.10 8.13 -18.25
CA ILE A 53 -7.71 6.79 -17.81
C ILE A 53 -7.18 5.97 -19.00
N SER A 54 -7.78 6.09 -20.19
CA SER A 54 -7.37 5.37 -21.40
C SER A 54 -5.95 5.71 -21.88
N LYS A 55 -5.48 6.93 -21.59
CA LYS A 55 -4.16 7.43 -21.98
C LYS A 55 -3.05 7.00 -21.01
N LEU A 56 -3.41 6.52 -19.83
CA LEU A 56 -2.46 6.10 -18.81
C LEU A 56 -1.67 4.88 -19.30
N SER A 57 -0.34 4.98 -19.28
CA SER A 57 0.55 3.85 -19.54
C SER A 57 0.92 3.11 -18.25
N GLN A 58 1.25 1.82 -18.37
CA GLN A 58 1.71 1.03 -17.22
C GLN A 58 3.00 1.63 -16.62
N SER A 59 3.90 2.17 -17.43
CA SER A 59 5.14 2.80 -16.95
C SER A 59 4.89 4.04 -16.12
N GLU A 60 3.93 4.89 -16.51
CA GLU A 60 3.54 6.08 -15.73
C GLU A 60 2.88 5.68 -14.42
N ALA A 61 1.95 4.71 -14.45
CA ALA A 61 1.30 4.20 -13.26
C ALA A 61 2.32 3.62 -12.28
N ARG A 62 3.25 2.82 -12.77
CA ARG A 62 4.35 2.25 -12.00
C ARG A 62 5.22 3.34 -11.38
N ALA A 63 5.69 4.31 -12.16
CA ALA A 63 6.56 5.38 -11.67
C ALA A 63 5.87 6.22 -10.59
N CYS A 64 4.56 6.47 -10.74
CA CYS A 64 3.76 7.17 -9.75
C CYS A 64 3.65 6.38 -8.44
N ILE A 65 3.27 5.10 -8.53
CA ILE A 65 3.13 4.21 -7.36
C ILE A 65 4.47 4.05 -6.64
N GLU A 66 5.56 3.84 -7.39
CA GLU A 66 6.88 3.70 -6.80
C GLU A 66 7.31 5.00 -6.09
N ARG A 67 7.01 6.17 -6.66
CA ARG A 67 7.27 7.46 -6.02
C ARG A 67 6.45 7.66 -4.74
N GLN A 68 5.19 7.24 -4.72
CA GLN A 68 4.36 7.42 -3.53
C GLN A 68 4.69 6.42 -2.42
N LEU A 69 4.87 5.14 -2.75
CA LEU A 69 5.11 4.09 -1.75
C LEU A 69 6.57 4.06 -1.26
N PHE A 70 7.54 4.18 -2.17
CA PHE A 70 8.95 3.94 -1.82
C PHE A 70 9.73 5.21 -1.48
N ASN A 71 9.33 6.38 -1.98
CA ASN A 71 10.03 7.63 -1.63
C ASN A 71 9.45 8.32 -0.39
N ARG A 72 8.32 7.83 0.14
CA ARG A 72 7.70 8.30 1.38
C ARG A 72 7.62 7.21 2.44
N LEU A 73 8.63 6.34 2.50
CA LEU A 73 8.69 5.23 3.47
C LEU A 73 8.60 5.69 4.94
N GLY A 74 9.00 6.93 5.24
CA GLY A 74 8.84 7.54 6.57
C GLY A 74 7.42 8.04 6.89
N GLU A 75 6.53 8.07 5.90
CA GLU A 75 5.13 8.52 6.02
C GLU A 75 4.14 7.34 6.03
N MET A 76 4.63 6.10 5.99
CA MET A 76 3.78 4.90 5.95
C MET A 76 3.43 4.41 7.35
N GLU A 77 2.16 4.51 7.72
CA GLU A 77 1.62 3.89 8.94
C GLU A 77 1.19 2.45 8.64
N VAL A 78 1.58 1.52 9.51
CA VAL A 78 1.16 0.11 9.43
C VAL A 78 0.43 -0.26 10.71
N SER A 79 -0.89 -0.42 10.60
CA SER A 79 -1.75 -0.80 11.73
C SER A 79 -2.02 -2.29 11.69
N VAL A 80 -1.53 -3.01 12.70
CA VAL A 80 -1.77 -4.45 12.87
C VAL A 80 -2.76 -4.63 14.02
N VAL A 81 -3.98 -5.06 13.69
CA VAL A 81 -4.98 -5.47 14.68
C VAL A 81 -5.00 -6.99 14.69
N HIS A 82 -4.59 -7.56 15.81
CA HIS A 82 -4.60 -9.01 15.99
C HIS A 82 -5.03 -9.34 17.42
N ASP A 83 -5.90 -10.34 17.54
CA ASP A 83 -6.19 -10.96 18.83
C ASP A 83 -5.12 -12.04 19.04
N PHE A 84 -3.99 -11.66 19.63
CA PHE A 84 -2.99 -12.63 20.04
C PHE A 84 -3.55 -13.37 21.27
N GLU A 85 -4.32 -14.43 21.05
CA GLU A 85 -4.40 -15.49 22.04
C GLU A 85 -2.95 -15.92 22.33
N MET A 86 -2.52 -15.75 23.58
CA MET A 86 -1.14 -15.93 24.03
C MET A 86 -0.47 -17.15 23.40
N LEU A 87 0.39 -16.93 22.42
CA LEU A 87 1.56 -17.79 22.22
C LEU A 87 2.66 -17.18 23.07
N GLY A 88 2.72 -17.64 24.33
CA GLY A 88 3.99 -17.62 25.05
C GLY A 88 5.07 -18.20 24.14
N TYR A 89 6.26 -17.61 24.19
CA TYR A 89 7.41 -17.79 23.28
C TYR A 89 7.44 -16.84 22.08
N ALA A 90 8.40 -15.90 22.16
CA ALA A 90 9.01 -15.13 21.05
C ALA A 90 8.58 -13.67 20.77
N LEU A 91 8.11 -12.92 21.76
CA LEU A 91 8.07 -11.44 21.70
C LEU A 91 9.20 -10.74 22.49
N THR A 92 10.40 -11.32 22.54
CA THR A 92 11.58 -10.63 23.08
C THR A 92 12.58 -10.17 22.02
N ASN A 93 12.43 -10.54 20.75
CA ASN A 93 13.46 -10.27 19.74
C ASN A 93 13.17 -9.14 18.74
N SER A 94 12.00 -8.51 18.76
CA SER A 94 11.68 -7.47 17.75
C SER A 94 11.94 -6.03 18.18
N ALA A 95 12.37 -5.78 19.43
CA ALA A 95 12.57 -4.42 19.94
C ALA A 95 14.02 -4.07 20.33
N ARG A 96 15.02 -4.93 20.09
CA ARG A 96 16.40 -4.60 20.41
C ARG A 96 17.39 -5.21 19.43
N GLY A 97 17.93 -4.36 18.56
CA GLY A 97 19.22 -4.62 17.96
C GLY A 97 20.26 -4.89 19.05
N LYS A 98 20.70 -6.14 19.14
CA LYS A 98 22.06 -6.61 19.40
C LYS A 98 22.00 -8.13 19.56
N ALA A 99 22.79 -8.83 18.76
CA ALA A 99 22.97 -10.27 18.80
C ALA A 99 23.21 -10.74 20.25
N GLN A 100 22.23 -11.43 20.82
CA GLN A 100 22.34 -12.02 22.14
C GLN A 100 23.07 -13.35 21.96
N ARG A 101 24.31 -13.44 22.47
CA ARG A 101 25.06 -14.70 22.55
C ARG A 101 24.24 -15.69 23.37
N LEU A 102 24.03 -16.89 22.82
CA LEU A 102 23.44 -18.00 23.54
C LEU A 102 24.44 -18.48 24.60
N THR A 103 24.03 -18.42 25.86
CA THR A 103 24.75 -18.98 27.00
C THR A 103 23.96 -20.16 27.56
N ASN A 104 24.64 -21.13 28.15
CA ASN A 104 24.01 -22.25 28.88
C ASN A 104 23.45 -21.77 30.24
N GLU A 105 22.82 -22.68 31.01
CA GLU A 105 22.16 -22.38 32.29
C GLU A 105 23.10 -21.83 33.39
N GLU A 106 24.42 -21.89 33.16
CA GLU A 106 25.45 -21.34 34.03
C GLU A 106 26.04 -20.01 33.50
N GLY A 107 25.55 -19.50 32.37
CA GLY A 107 25.92 -18.20 31.82
C GLY A 107 27.20 -18.18 30.96
N GLU A 108 27.74 -19.33 30.57
CA GLU A 108 28.91 -19.42 29.69
C GLU A 108 28.52 -19.56 28.21
N PRO A 109 29.26 -18.93 27.27
CA PRO A 109 28.95 -18.97 25.85
C PRO A 109 29.13 -20.38 25.27
N VAL A 110 28.10 -20.88 24.56
CA VAL A 110 28.10 -22.25 23.99
C VAL A 110 29.18 -22.38 22.90
N PRO A 111 30.14 -23.32 23.03
CA PRO A 111 31.18 -23.51 22.03
C PRO A 111 30.62 -24.11 20.73
N GLU A 112 31.25 -23.72 19.61
CA GLU A 112 30.75 -23.85 18.24
C GLU A 112 30.62 -25.29 17.69
N ALA A 113 30.93 -26.31 18.50
CA ALA A 113 30.99 -27.71 18.07
C ALA A 113 29.66 -28.48 18.12
N GLU A 114 28.61 -27.93 18.76
CA GLU A 114 27.29 -28.58 18.87
C GLU A 114 26.22 -27.97 17.93
N ARG A 115 26.63 -27.14 16.97
CA ARG A 115 25.74 -26.65 15.92
C ARG A 115 25.66 -27.65 14.75
N ALA A 116 25.02 -28.80 14.96
CA ALA A 116 24.65 -29.74 13.89
C ALA A 116 23.21 -30.20 14.05
#